data_AF-A0A2G9MBT9-F1
#
_entry.id   AF-A0A2G9MBT9-F1
#
_cell.length_a   1.000
_cell.length_b   1.000
_cell.length_c   1.000
_cell.angle_alpha   90.00
_cell.angle_beta   90.00
_cell.angle_gamma   90.00
#
_symmetry.space_group_name_H-M   'P 1'
#
loop_
_entity.id
_entity.type
_entity.pdbx_description
1 polymer ?
#
loop_
_entity_poly.entity_id
_entity_poly.type
_entity_poly.pdbx_seq_one_letter_code
_entity_poly.pdbx_strand_id
1 'polypeptide(L)' 'MRVLTREEVELSRIGLSGEIAGGAIFIYPTDTIYGIGCNALDDRAVSRVRGIKQRNSKPFSVIVPSKEWIAK' A
#
# COMPACT_ATOMS: atom_id res chain seq x y z
N MET A 1 -3.36 -14.78 5.29
CA MET A 1 -3.84 -13.38 5.30
C MET A 1 -4.17 -13.04 6.74
N ARG A 2 -3.55 -11.99 7.30
CA ARG A 2 -3.83 -11.49 8.65
C ARG A 2 -4.77 -10.29 8.52
N VAL A 3 -5.95 -10.34 9.16
CA VAL A 3 -6.86 -9.20 9.26
C VAL A 3 -6.54 -8.50 10.57
N LEU A 4 -6.39 -7.18 10.53
CA LEU A 4 -6.06 -6.37 11.69
C LEU A 4 -7.22 -5.45 12.02
N THR A 5 -7.55 -5.34 13.31
CA THR A 5 -8.45 -4.28 13.80
C THR A 5 -7.72 -2.94 13.80
N ARG A 6 -8.48 -1.86 13.99
CA ARG A 6 -7.90 -0.52 14.13
C ARG A 6 -6.92 -0.46 15.29
N GLU A 7 -7.28 -1.05 16.43
CA GLU A 7 -6.45 -1.07 17.64
C GLU A 7 -5.14 -1.81 17.40
N GLU A 8 -5.18 -2.94 16.70
CA GLU A 8 -3.98 -3.71 16.37
C GLU A 8 -3.04 -2.96 15.42
N VAL A 9 -3.60 -2.22 14.45
CA VAL A 9 -2.82 -1.37 13.54
C VAL A 9 -2.10 -0.26 14.30
N GLU A 10 -2.81 0.42 15.22
CA GLU A 10 -2.21 1.50 16.02
C GLU A 10 -1.12 0.96 16.95
N LEU A 11 -1.36 -0.17 17.62
CA LEU A 11 -0.37 -0.81 18.50
C LEU A 11 0.87 -1.30 17.76
N SER A 12 0.73 -1.69 16.49
CA SER A 12 1.81 -2.31 15.70
C SER A 12 2.36 -1.41 14.59
N ARG A 13 2.08 -0.10 14.63
CA ARG A 13 2.35 0.84 13.53
C ARG A 13 3.79 0.79 13.00
N ILE A 14 4.79 0.75 13.89
CA ILE A 14 6.20 0.69 13.52
C ILE A 14 6.52 -0.64 12.81
N GLY A 15 6.03 -1.76 13.35
CA GLY A 15 6.22 -3.08 12.76
C GLY A 15 5.58 -3.18 11.37
N LEU A 16 4.35 -2.69 11.23
CA LEU A 16 3.65 -2.66 9.94
C LEU A 16 4.37 -1.77 8.92
N SER A 17 4.92 -0.63 9.36
CA SER A 17 5.73 0.23 8.50
C SER A 17 6.98 -0.51 8.00
N GLY A 18 7.63 -1.30 8.86
CA GLY A 18 8.74 -2.18 8.49
C GLY A 18 8.34 -3.28 7.51
N GLU A 19 7.19 -3.92 7.70
CA GLU A 19 6.64 -4.91 6.76
C GLU A 19 6.38 -4.28 5.38
N ILE A 20 5.78 -3.09 5.34
CA ILE A 20 5.52 -2.35 4.09
C ILE A 20 6.83 -1.95 3.41
N ALA A 21 7.80 -1.44 4.15
CA ALA A 21 9.13 -1.11 3.64
C ALA A 21 9.85 -2.36 3.09
N GLY A 22 9.62 -3.54 3.69
CA GLY A 22 10.10 -4.84 3.23
C GLY A 22 9.33 -5.42 2.03
N GLY A 23 8.38 -4.69 1.44
CA GLY A 23 7.65 -5.11 0.24
C GLY A 23 6.38 -5.92 0.52
N ALA A 24 5.78 -5.77 1.71
CA ALA A 24 4.46 -6.34 1.99
C ALA A 24 3.39 -5.78 1.03
N ILE A 25 2.46 -6.66 0.63
CA ILE A 25 1.25 -6.30 -0.09
C ILE A 25 0.11 -6.35 0.90
N PHE A 26 -0.70 -5.30 0.96
CA PHE A 26 -1.76 -5.18 1.96
C PHE A 26 -3.06 -4.69 1.32
N ILE A 27 -4.16 -4.96 2.02
CA ILE A 27 -5.50 -4.50 1.64
C ILE A 27 -5.95 -3.51 2.71
N TYR A 28 -6.45 -2.35 2.30
CA TYR A 28 -6.85 -1.27 3.21
C TYR A 28 -8.22 -0.70 2.83
N PRO A 29 -9.03 -0.27 3.81
CA PRO A 29 -10.34 0.31 3.53
C PRO A 29 -10.18 1.70 2.86
N THR A 30 -11.12 2.04 1.99
CA THR A 30 -11.34 3.41 1.50
C THR A 30 -12.85 3.72 1.59
N ASP A 31 -13.24 4.96 1.29
CA ASP A 31 -14.64 5.40 1.37
C ASP A 31 -15.61 4.57 0.51
N THR A 32 -15.12 3.94 -0.56
CA THR A 32 -15.97 3.21 -1.53
C THR A 32 -15.67 1.72 -1.58
N ILE A 33 -14.42 1.34 -1.85
CA ILE A 33 -13.99 -0.05 -1.98
C ILE A 33 -12.64 -0.26 -1.28
N TYR A 34 -12.31 -1.50 -0.98
CA TYR A 34 -10.97 -1.79 -0.47
C TYR A 34 -9.90 -1.60 -1.56
N GLY A 35 -8.80 -0.96 -1.17
CA GLY A 35 -7.60 -0.82 -1.99
C GLY A 35 -6.63 -1.96 -1.76
N ILE A 36 -5.90 -2.36 -2.81
CA ILE A 36 -4.70 -3.19 -2.69
C ILE A 36 -3.48 -2.28 -2.85
N GLY A 37 -2.60 -2.29 -1.85
CA GLY A 37 -1.48 -1.35 -1.71
C GLY A 37 -0.15 -2.04 -1.51
N CYS A 38 0.91 -1.26 -1.75
CA CYS A 38 2.30 -1.62 -1.52
C CYS A 38 3.14 -0.34 -1.37
N ASN A 39 4.42 -0.45 -1.03
CA ASN A 39 5.35 0.67 -1.12
C ASN A 39 5.52 1.10 -2.58
N ALA A 40 5.11 2.34 -2.92
CA ALA A 40 5.18 2.87 -4.27
C ALA A 40 6.61 3.09 -4.80
N LEU A 41 7.61 3.09 -3.91
CA LEU A 41 9.03 3.22 -4.26
C LEU A 41 9.74 1.86 -4.42
N ASP A 42 9.05 0.72 -4.18
CA ASP A 42 9.62 -0.61 -4.40
C ASP A 42 9.05 -1.23 -5.68
N ASP A 43 9.85 -1.21 -6.75
CA ASP A 43 9.48 -1.76 -8.07
C ASP A 43 9.04 -3.23 -8.01
N ARG A 44 9.62 -4.03 -7.11
CA ARG A 44 9.27 -5.45 -6.96
C ARG A 44 7.87 -5.59 -6.36
N ALA A 45 7.56 -4.77 -5.37
CA ALA A 45 6.24 -4.74 -4.75
C ALA A 45 5.17 -4.26 -5.75
N VAL A 46 5.47 -3.21 -6.53
CA VAL A 46 4.60 -2.71 -7.60
C VAL A 46 4.35 -3.78 -8.67
N SER A 47 5.39 -4.48 -9.10
CA SER A 47 5.27 -5.59 -10.06
C SER A 47 4.38 -6.72 -9.54
N ARG A 48 4.50 -7.08 -8.25
CA ARG A 48 3.61 -8.04 -7.59
C ARG A 48 2.16 -7.58 -7.61
N VAL A 49 1.87 -6.31 -7.30
CA VAL A 49 0.49 -5.78 -7.39
C VAL A 49 -0.04 -5.83 -8.83
N ARG A 50 0.78 -5.52 -9.85
CA ARG A 50 0.37 -5.65 -11.26
C ARG A 50 -0.01 -7.08 -11.62
N GLY A 51 0.81 -8.05 -11.20
CA GLY A 51 0.56 -9.48 -11.41
C GLY A 51 -0.73 -9.94 -10.73
N ILE A 52 -0.93 -9.57 -9.46
CA ILE A 52 -2.15 -9.90 -8.70
C ILE A 52 -3.39 -9.30 -9.38
N LYS A 53 -3.32 -8.05 -9.84
CA LYS A 53 -4.43 -7.36 -10.51
C LYS A 53 -4.60 -7.74 -11.98
N GLN A 54 -3.69 -8.54 -12.54
CA GLN A 54 -3.62 -8.87 -13.97
C GLN A 54 -3.74 -7.61 -14.86
N ARG A 55 -3.05 -6.52 -14.46
CA ARG A 55 -3.19 -5.19 -15.08
C ARG A 55 -1.83 -4.55 -15.35
N ASN A 56 -1.34 -4.76 -16.57
CA ASN A 56 0.06 -4.45 -16.92
C ASN A 56 0.28 -3.01 -17.38
N SER A 57 -0.67 -2.38 -18.07
CA SER A 57 -0.43 -1.11 -18.79
C SER A 57 -1.00 0.14 -18.11
N LYS A 58 -2.02 -0.03 -17.25
CA LYS A 58 -2.71 1.13 -16.67
C LYS A 58 -1.97 1.64 -15.42
N PRO A 59 -1.92 2.97 -15.21
CA PRO A 59 -1.28 3.56 -14.03
C PRO A 59 -2.03 3.21 -12.75
N PHE A 60 -1.33 3.33 -11.62
CA PHE A 60 -1.90 3.24 -10.29
C PHE A 60 -1.99 4.62 -9.66
N SER A 61 -2.96 4.79 -8.76
CA SER A 61 -3.02 5.95 -7.86
C SER A 61 -1.91 5.82 -6.82
N VAL A 62 -1.27 6.93 -6.48
CA VAL A 62 -0.24 7.00 -5.42
C VAL A 62 -0.80 7.85 -4.28
N ILE A 63 -0.71 7.33 -3.06
CA ILE A 63 -1.09 8.06 -1.83
C ILE A 63 0.19 8.61 -1.23
N VAL A 64 0.23 9.93 -1.02
CA VAL A 64 1.35 10.63 -0.41
C VAL A 64 0.95 11.23 0.94
N PRO A 65 1.89 11.44 1.87
CA PRO A 65 1.58 11.94 3.21
C PRO A 65 0.98 13.34 3.22
N SER A 66 1.36 14.18 2.25
CA SER A 66 0.96 15.58 2.19
C SER A 66 1.18 16.18 0.80
N LYS A 67 0.69 17.41 0.57
CA LYS A 67 0.79 18.08 -0.73
C LYS A 67 2.23 18.48 -1.08
N GLU A 68 3.07 18.67 -0.07
CA GLU A 68 4.48 19.08 -0.21
C GLU A 68 5.32 18.03 -0.95
N TRP A 69 4.85 16.78 -1.03
CA TRP A 69 5.49 15.72 -1.80
C TRP A 69 5.30 15.85 -3.32
N ILE A 70 4.43 16.75 -3.77
CA ILE A 70 4.16 16.97 -5.19
C ILE A 70 5.04 18.13 -5.65
N ALA A 71 6.09 17.81 -6.43
CA ALA A 71 6.87 18.84 -7.12
C ALA A 71 5.97 19.55 -8.16
N LYS A 72 6.06 20.89 -8.21
CA LYS A 72 5.39 21.71 -9.24
C LYS A 72 6.15 21.66 -10.56
#